data_AF-A0AAC9S656-F1
#
_entry.id   AF-A0AAC9S656-F1
#
_cell.length_a   1.000
_cell.length_b   1.000
_cell.length_c   1.000
_cell.angle_alpha   90.00
_cell.angle_beta   90.00
_cell.angle_gamma   90.00
#
_symmetry.space_group_name_H-M   'P 1'
#
loop_
_entity.id
_entity.type
_entity.pdbx_description
1 polymer ?
#
loop_
_entity_poly.entity_id
_entity_poly.type
_entity_poly.pdbx_seq_one_letter_code
_entity_poly.pdbx_strand_id
1 'polypeptide(L)'
;MAETHIEVARAVIETSFRLRHHSLAGTASFRRDMDHSRRAIEASRELLKRLRQRHRDDMARGWEDLDPGPVAVSAFDADILRSAFRNLVREASVPECEWRHLAESLVREYVGCEQVDVGLLDWITHK
;
A
#
# COMPACT_ATOMS: atom_id res chain seq x y z
N MET A 1 -66.51 0.32 2.10
CA MET A 1 -65.92 1.01 0.93
C MET A 1 -64.87 2.05 1.35
N ALA A 2 -65.16 3.04 2.21
CA ALA A 2 -64.13 4.02 2.61
C ALA A 2 -63.05 3.44 3.57
N GLU A 3 -63.47 2.58 4.50
CA GLU A 3 -62.64 1.99 5.57
C GLU A 3 -61.45 1.18 5.01
N THR A 4 -61.69 0.37 3.99
CA THR A 4 -60.66 -0.43 3.30
C THR A 4 -59.58 0.43 2.61
N HIS A 5 -59.92 1.64 2.13
CA HIS A 5 -58.93 2.55 1.54
C HIS A 5 -58.03 3.18 2.62
N ILE A 6 -58.55 3.41 3.82
CA ILE A 6 -57.79 3.95 4.96
C ILE A 6 -56.80 2.90 5.49
N GLU A 7 -57.22 1.63 5.58
CA GLU A 7 -56.36 0.52 5.97
C GLU A 7 -55.21 0.30 4.98
N VAL A 8 -55.51 0.29 3.67
CA VAL A 8 -54.49 0.20 2.61
C VAL A 8 -53.52 1.38 2.67
N ALA A 9 -54.02 2.61 2.83
CA ALA A 9 -53.16 3.79 2.97
C ALA A 9 -52.24 3.70 4.20
N ARG A 10 -52.77 3.26 5.36
CA ARG A 10 -51.97 3.03 6.58
C ARG A 10 -50.88 1.98 6.36
N ALA A 11 -51.21 0.85 5.73
CA ALA A 11 -50.24 -0.21 5.42
C ALA A 11 -49.13 0.26 4.47
N VAL A 12 -49.46 1.06 3.45
CA VAL A 12 -48.48 1.65 2.52
C VAL A 12 -47.56 2.66 3.23
N ILE A 13 -48.10 3.48 4.14
CA ILE A 13 -47.30 4.42 4.94
C ILE A 13 -46.33 3.67 5.86
N GLU A 14 -46.81 2.64 6.57
CA GLU A 14 -45.99 1.90 7.53
C GLU A 14 -44.89 1.07 6.85
N THR A 15 -45.20 0.39 5.74
CA THR A 15 -44.19 -0.31 4.93
C THR A 15 -43.14 0.64 4.36
N SER A 16 -43.56 1.80 3.83
CA SER A 16 -42.65 2.84 3.35
C SER A 16 -41.73 3.38 4.46
N PHE A 17 -42.26 3.56 5.67
CA PHE A 17 -41.49 4.00 6.83
C PHE A 17 -40.43 2.96 7.24
N ARG A 18 -40.82 1.68 7.35
CA ARG A 18 -39.90 0.57 7.67
C ARG A 18 -38.78 0.44 6.63
N LEU A 19 -39.11 0.49 5.34
CA LEU A 19 -38.13 0.43 4.24
C LEU A 19 -37.12 1.59 4.28
N ARG A 20 -37.60 2.83 4.50
CA ARG A 20 -36.72 4.00 4.65
C ARG A 20 -35.81 3.86 5.87
N HIS A 21 -36.33 3.43 7.02
CA HIS A 21 -35.54 3.25 8.24
C HIS A 21 -34.46 2.17 8.07
N HIS A 22 -34.78 1.05 7.41
CA HIS A 22 -33.79 -0.01 7.14
C HIS A 22 -32.71 0.45 6.14
N SER A 23 -33.08 1.22 5.11
CA SER A 23 -32.12 1.82 4.17
C SER A 23 -31.17 2.81 4.85
N LEU A 24 -31.69 3.68 5.72
CA LEU A 24 -30.88 4.62 6.51
C LEU A 24 -29.97 3.88 7.52
N ALA A 25 -30.47 2.84 8.19
CA ALA A 25 -29.67 2.02 9.10
C ALA A 25 -28.52 1.31 8.35
N GLY A 26 -28.79 0.73 7.18
CA GLY A 26 -27.78 0.07 6.34
C GLY A 26 -26.71 1.05 5.81
N THR A 27 -27.10 2.25 5.38
CA THR A 27 -26.12 3.27 4.98
C THR A 27 -25.30 3.81 6.16
N ALA A 28 -25.88 3.87 7.36
CA ALA A 28 -25.15 4.25 8.57
C ALA A 28 -24.16 3.17 9.04
N SER A 29 -24.49 1.87 8.95
CA SER A 29 -23.55 0.78 9.26
C SER A 29 -22.40 0.74 8.26
N PHE A 30 -22.70 0.80 6.96
CA PHE A 30 -21.67 0.82 5.90
C PHE A 30 -20.66 1.96 6.08
N ARG A 31 -21.10 3.16 6.47
CA ARG A 31 -20.20 4.29 6.78
C ARG A 31 -19.27 4.00 7.96
N ARG A 32 -19.79 3.38 9.04
CA ARG A 32 -18.97 3.02 10.21
C ARG A 32 -17.91 1.97 9.86
N ASP A 33 -18.23 1.00 9.03
CA ASP A 33 -17.30 -0.03 8.57
C ASP A 33 -16.22 0.57 7.68
N MET A 34 -16.58 1.49 6.77
CA MET A 34 -15.63 2.27 5.99
C MET A 34 -14.70 3.12 6.86
N ASP A 35 -15.24 3.82 7.88
CA ASP A 35 -14.42 4.60 8.83
C ASP A 35 -13.52 3.70 9.69
N HIS A 36 -13.96 2.48 10.04
CA HIS A 36 -13.13 1.50 10.75
C HIS A 36 -11.99 1.00 9.86
N SER A 37 -12.29 0.61 8.62
CA SER A 37 -11.30 0.20 7.62
C SER A 37 -10.26 1.30 7.36
N ARG A 38 -10.70 2.56 7.18
CA ARG A 38 -9.79 3.70 6.98
C ARG A 38 -8.82 3.87 8.15
N ARG A 39 -9.32 3.81 9.40
CA ARG A 39 -8.49 3.89 10.61
C ARG A 39 -7.51 2.72 10.75
N ALA A 40 -7.91 1.51 10.38
CA ALA A 40 -7.02 0.34 10.37
C ALA A 40 -5.88 0.49 9.34
N ILE A 41 -6.18 1.03 8.16
CA ILE A 41 -5.19 1.34 7.11
C ILE A 41 -4.25 2.46 7.57
N GLU A 42 -4.77 3.53 8.18
CA GLU A 42 -3.98 4.63 8.76
C GLU A 42 -3.03 4.11 9.84
N ALA A 43 -3.52 3.31 10.80
CA ALA A 43 -2.70 2.71 11.85
C ALA A 43 -1.60 1.78 11.29
N SER A 44 -1.93 0.98 10.28
CA SER A 44 -0.96 0.11 9.59
C SER A 44 0.12 0.91 8.88
N ARG A 45 -0.25 2.02 8.22
CA ARG A 45 0.72 2.93 7.57
C ARG A 45 1.65 3.59 8.58
N GLU A 46 1.14 4.02 9.74
CA GLU A 46 1.99 4.58 10.81
C GLU A 46 2.93 3.54 11.41
N LEU A 47 2.49 2.29 11.59
CA LEU A 47 3.36 1.20 12.02
C LEU A 47 4.48 0.93 10.99
N LEU A 48 4.16 0.89 9.70
CA LEU A 48 5.16 0.71 8.63
C LEU A 48 6.16 1.88 8.57
N LYS A 49 5.71 3.14 8.75
CA LYS A 49 6.60 4.31 8.86
C LYS A 49 7.57 4.15 10.04
N ARG A 50 7.09 3.74 11.21
CA ARG A 50 7.93 3.52 12.41
C ARG A 50 8.93 2.39 12.22
N LEU A 51 8.54 1.29 11.58
CA LEU A 51 9.45 0.18 11.25
C LEU A 51 10.55 0.63 10.28
N ARG A 52 10.20 1.39 9.23
CA ARG A 52 11.19 1.96 8.30
C ARG A 52 12.12 2.94 9.00
N GLN A 53 11.59 3.83 9.85
CA GLN A 53 12.41 4.78 10.59
C GLN A 53 13.38 4.04 11.52
N ARG A 54 12.88 3.07 12.29
CA ARG A 54 13.73 2.23 13.14
C ARG A 54 14.81 1.49 12.34
N HIS A 55 14.48 0.89 11.19
CA HIS A 55 15.47 0.26 10.33
C HIS A 55 16.53 1.25 9.85
N ARG A 56 16.14 2.48 9.48
CA ARG A 56 17.10 3.55 9.14
C ARG A 56 17.93 3.99 10.35
N ASP A 57 17.35 4.04 11.53
CA ASP A 57 18.04 4.41 12.78
C ASP A 57 18.97 3.29 13.29
N ASP A 58 18.67 2.01 13.00
CA ASP A 58 19.46 0.81 13.31
C ASP A 58 20.56 0.56 12.25
N MET A 59 20.36 1.02 11.01
CA MET A 59 21.44 1.20 10.02
C MET A 59 22.26 2.47 10.33
N ALA A 60 21.68 3.43 11.05
CA ALA A 60 22.42 4.40 11.86
C ALA A 60 23.01 3.71 13.11
N ARG A 61 24.07 4.26 13.74
CA ARG A 61 24.94 3.60 14.74
C ARG A 61 25.71 2.38 14.21
N GLY A 62 25.15 1.55 13.33
CA GLY A 62 25.89 0.48 12.66
C GLY A 62 27.11 0.99 11.88
N TRP A 63 26.97 2.15 11.22
CA TRP A 63 28.05 2.89 10.54
C TRP A 63 29.05 3.58 11.48
N GLU A 64 28.82 3.61 12.79
CA GLU A 64 29.75 4.23 13.75
C GLU A 64 30.80 3.24 14.27
N ASP A 65 30.62 1.92 14.06
CA ASP A 65 31.46 0.86 14.65
C ASP A 65 31.93 -0.25 13.68
N LEU A 66 31.49 -0.27 12.41
CA LEU A 66 31.97 -1.24 11.41
C LEU A 66 32.35 -0.63 10.05
N ASP A 67 33.34 -1.29 9.43
CA ASP A 67 33.79 -1.22 8.03
C ASP A 67 32.60 -1.04 7.04
N PRO A 68 32.72 -0.21 5.96
CA PRO A 68 31.58 0.16 5.12
C PRO A 68 31.18 -0.99 4.17
N GLY A 69 30.51 -1.99 4.75
CA GLY A 69 29.83 -3.04 4.02
C GLY A 69 28.61 -2.50 3.25
N PRO A 70 28.12 -3.25 2.25
CA PRO A 70 26.97 -2.84 1.44
C PRO A 70 25.74 -2.60 2.32
N VAL A 71 25.11 -1.45 2.14
CA VAL A 71 23.93 -1.04 2.92
C VAL A 71 22.78 -2.02 2.65
N ALA A 72 22.32 -2.69 3.71
CA ALA A 72 21.25 -3.68 3.62
C ALA A 72 19.93 -3.05 3.16
N VAL A 73 19.47 -3.43 1.97
CA VAL A 73 18.15 -3.08 1.43
C VAL A 73 17.12 -4.04 2.04
N SER A 74 16.04 -3.52 2.62
CA SER A 74 14.99 -4.38 3.18
C SER A 74 14.24 -5.11 2.06
N ALA A 75 13.73 -6.32 2.33
CA ALA A 75 12.98 -7.10 1.33
C ALA A 75 11.78 -6.32 0.72
N PHE A 76 11.14 -5.46 1.52
CA PHE A 76 10.06 -4.60 1.04
C PHE A 76 10.54 -3.46 0.14
N ASP A 77 11.69 -2.88 0.44
CA ASP A 77 12.30 -1.87 -0.44
C ASP A 77 12.80 -2.53 -1.75
N ALA A 78 13.28 -3.77 -1.69
CA ALA A 78 13.60 -4.57 -2.88
C ALA A 78 12.37 -4.79 -3.77
N ASP A 79 11.21 -5.17 -3.21
CA ASP A 79 9.94 -5.28 -3.96
C ASP A 79 9.52 -3.94 -4.62
N ILE A 80 9.73 -2.81 -3.93
CA ILE A 80 9.50 -1.47 -4.51
C ILE A 80 10.45 -1.21 -5.69
N LEU A 81 11.75 -1.47 -5.50
CA LEU A 81 12.78 -1.27 -6.52
C LEU A 81 12.53 -2.14 -7.76
N ARG A 82 12.16 -3.42 -7.56
CA ARG A 82 11.79 -4.32 -8.66
C ARG A 82 10.53 -3.88 -9.40
N SER A 83 9.56 -3.30 -8.69
CA SER A 83 8.34 -2.74 -9.29
C SER A 83 8.63 -1.47 -10.09
N ALA A 84 9.46 -0.57 -9.56
CA ALA A 84 9.90 0.64 -10.24
C ALA A 84 10.74 0.31 -11.49
N PHE A 85 11.70 -0.61 -11.37
CA PHE A 85 12.50 -1.14 -12.47
C PHE A 85 11.62 -1.69 -13.61
N ARG A 86 10.64 -2.55 -13.30
CA ARG A 86 9.71 -3.12 -14.31
C ARG A 86 8.87 -2.05 -15.00
N ASN A 87 8.47 -0.98 -14.31
CA ASN A 87 7.77 0.14 -14.94
C ASN A 87 8.71 0.93 -15.86
N LEU A 88 9.91 1.30 -15.40
CA LEU A 88 10.91 2.03 -16.19
C LEU A 88 11.30 1.28 -17.47
N VAL A 89 11.56 -0.03 -17.38
CA VAL A 89 11.86 -0.88 -18.56
C VAL A 89 10.72 -0.83 -19.58
N ARG A 90 9.47 -0.88 -19.13
CA ARG A 90 8.29 -0.86 -20.01
C ARG A 90 8.05 0.53 -20.61
N GLU A 91 8.27 1.60 -19.86
CA GLU A 91 8.02 2.98 -20.29
C GLU A 91 9.10 3.48 -21.26
N ALA A 92 10.38 3.22 -20.96
CA ALA A 92 11.50 3.61 -21.81
C ALA A 92 11.89 2.55 -22.86
N SER A 93 11.21 1.40 -22.90
CA SER A 93 11.49 0.27 -23.81
C SER A 93 12.95 -0.20 -23.78
N VAL A 94 13.52 -0.29 -22.57
CA VAL A 94 14.95 -0.53 -22.34
C VAL A 94 15.34 -1.96 -22.76
N PRO A 95 16.40 -2.15 -23.56
CA PRO A 95 16.83 -3.47 -24.01
C PRO A 95 17.47 -4.28 -22.88
N GLU A 96 17.35 -5.61 -22.94
CA GLU A 96 17.79 -6.53 -21.86
C GLU A 96 19.29 -6.40 -21.50
N CYS A 97 20.14 -5.96 -22.44
CA CYS A 97 21.55 -5.70 -22.18
C CYS A 97 21.80 -4.53 -21.21
N GLU A 98 20.89 -3.56 -21.14
CA GLU A 98 20.99 -2.37 -20.27
C GLU A 98 20.32 -2.58 -18.90
N TRP A 99 19.51 -3.63 -18.74
CA TRP A 99 18.72 -3.89 -17.52
C TRP A 99 19.57 -3.94 -16.25
N ARG A 100 20.75 -4.57 -16.30
CA ARG A 100 21.66 -4.67 -15.15
C ARG A 100 22.18 -3.29 -14.73
N HIS A 101 22.55 -2.45 -15.70
CA HIS A 101 23.04 -1.09 -15.46
C HIS A 101 21.93 -0.15 -14.97
N LEU A 102 20.71 -0.29 -15.50
CA LEU A 102 19.53 0.44 -15.03
C LEU A 102 19.17 0.06 -13.59
N ALA A 103 19.16 -1.24 -13.27
CA ALA A 103 18.89 -1.72 -11.92
C ALA A 103 19.97 -1.23 -10.92
N GLU A 104 21.25 -1.31 -11.31
CA GLU A 104 22.38 -0.79 -10.51
C GLU A 104 22.23 0.72 -10.24
N SER A 105 21.92 1.51 -11.26
CA SER A 105 21.70 2.96 -11.13
C SER A 105 20.52 3.29 -10.21
N LEU A 106 19.39 2.58 -10.37
CA LEU A 106 18.20 2.75 -9.54
C LEU A 106 18.45 2.41 -8.07
N VAL A 107 19.20 1.32 -7.79
CA VAL A 107 19.52 0.95 -6.40
C VAL A 107 20.53 1.92 -5.80
N ARG A 108 21.55 2.37 -6.55
CA ARG A 108 22.48 3.42 -6.09
C ARG A 108 21.75 4.72 -5.73
N GLU A 109 20.82 5.17 -6.57
CA GLU A 109 20.02 6.37 -6.32
C GLU A 109 19.16 6.22 -5.05
N TYR A 110 18.56 5.05 -4.82
CA TYR A 110 17.72 4.79 -3.64
C TYR A 110 18.51 4.69 -2.33
N VAL A 111 19.69 4.06 -2.38
CA VAL A 111 20.50 3.73 -1.21
C VAL A 111 21.50 4.83 -0.86
N GLY A 112 21.97 5.60 -1.85
CA GLY A 112 23.01 6.61 -1.68
C GLY A 112 24.42 6.03 -1.48
N CYS A 113 24.65 4.77 -1.84
CA CYS A 113 25.93 4.07 -1.70
C CYS A 113 26.38 3.50 -3.05
N GLU A 114 27.69 3.45 -3.30
CA GLU A 114 28.24 2.90 -4.56
C GLU A 114 28.22 1.37 -4.61
N GLN A 115 28.31 0.71 -3.46
CA GLN A 115 28.30 -0.75 -3.35
C GLN A 115 26.86 -1.26 -3.31
N VAL A 116 26.50 -2.07 -4.31
CA VAL A 116 25.19 -2.71 -4.42
C VAL A 116 25.36 -4.23 -4.39
N ASP A 117 24.52 -4.92 -3.62
CA ASP A 117 24.52 -6.39 -3.61
C ASP A 117 24.17 -6.97 -4.99
N VAL A 118 25.03 -7.86 -5.47
CA VAL A 118 24.86 -8.56 -6.75
C VAL A 118 23.61 -9.46 -6.72
N GLY A 119 23.32 -10.10 -5.57
CA GLY A 119 22.13 -10.95 -5.42
C GLY A 119 20.83 -10.17 -5.56
N LEU A 120 20.77 -8.95 -5.00
CA LEU A 120 19.67 -8.02 -5.19
C LEU A 120 19.49 -7.62 -6.67
N LEU A 121 20.58 -7.32 -7.39
CA LEU A 121 20.51 -6.95 -8.82
C LEU A 121 20.02 -8.11 -9.69
N ASP A 122 20.51 -9.31 -9.46
CA ASP A 122 20.07 -10.53 -10.15
C ASP A 122 18.58 -10.80 -9.88
N TRP A 123 18.11 -10.61 -8.63
CA TRP A 123 16.70 -10.77 -8.28
C TRP A 123 15.78 -9.67 -8.85
N ILE A 124 16.23 -8.41 -8.90
CA ILE A 124 15.49 -7.30 -9.54
C ILE A 124 15.32 -7.55 -11.03
N THR A 125 16.41 -7.94 -11.71
CA THR A 125 16.43 -8.17 -13.17
C THR A 125 15.82 -9.51 -13.60
N HIS A 126 15.57 -10.43 -12.65
CA HIS A 126 14.89 -11.70 -12.93
C HIS A 126 13.46 -11.46 -13.43
N LYS A 127 13.10 -12.16 -14.53
CA LYS A 127 11.81 -12.01 -15.22
C LYS A 127 10.63 -12.41 -14.34
#